data_AF-A0A645D214-F1
#
_entry.id   AF-A0A645D214-F1
#
_cell.length_a   1.000
_cell.length_b   1.000
_cell.length_c   1.000
_cell.angle_alpha   90.00
_cell.angle_beta   90.00
_cell.angle_gamma   90.00
#
_symmetry.space_group_name_H-M   'P 1'
#
loop_
_entity.id
_entity.type
_entity.pdbx_description
1 polymer ?
#
loop_
_entity_poly.entity_id
_entity_poly.type
_entity_poly.pdbx_seq_one_letter_code
_entity_poly.pdbx_strand_id
1 'polypeptide(L)'
;MFGPDHYSFNRGSVHYIVLNNAFYLGRDYFYMGYIDEKTFIWLEQDLAHVPEGSTLFVAMHIPGRLDEEIKPFQYDSRTIGTQTINISSLFEMLKPYKAHLLTGHMHHNRNVIHSETLYEHNTGAVSGAWWQGDYCLDGTPVGYGVYEVNGAEVKWFFKSVGRNRDYQMRVYPPHTTDDYGADVVVNIWNWDRNWKVEWFEDGEPMGEMNRFEGLDPEVKKAYSDKEKLDFKWIVPVNTDHLFRVTPKRKNSEISVVATDPFGQKHTEIMKQ
;
A
#
# COMPACT_ATOMS: atom_id res chain seq x y z
N MET A 1 12.59 12.39 21.99
CA MET A 1 11.34 11.71 21.58
C MET A 1 10.31 12.01 22.66
N PHE A 2 9.12 12.50 22.29
CA PHE A 2 8.08 12.89 23.24
C PHE A 2 6.84 12.02 22.99
N GLY A 3 6.29 11.41 24.05
CA GLY A 3 5.09 10.58 24.00
C GLY A 3 5.33 9.12 24.41
N PRO A 4 4.26 8.37 24.75
CA PRO A 4 4.34 6.94 25.01
C PRO A 4 4.66 6.17 23.72
N ASP A 5 5.33 5.02 23.86
CA ASP A 5 5.69 4.09 22.78
C ASP A 5 4.50 3.22 22.31
N HIS A 6 3.44 3.14 23.11
CA HIS A 6 2.16 2.59 22.73
C HIS A 6 1.02 3.29 23.48
N TYR A 7 -0.14 3.43 22.84
CA TYR A 7 -1.35 3.95 23.47
C TYR A 7 -2.59 3.59 22.65
N SER A 8 -3.76 3.67 23.28
CA SER A 8 -5.05 3.44 22.62
C SER A 8 -6.05 4.54 22.97
N PHE A 9 -7.09 4.67 22.13
CA PHE A 9 -8.22 5.56 22.39
C PHE A 9 -9.45 5.15 21.56
N ASN A 10 -10.62 5.57 22.03
CA ASN A 10 -11.87 5.38 21.30
C ASN A 10 -12.28 6.67 20.57
N ARG A 11 -12.77 6.52 19.34
CA ARG A 11 -13.43 7.61 18.60
C ARG A 11 -14.64 7.07 17.86
N GLY A 12 -15.83 7.56 18.23
CA GLY A 12 -17.08 6.95 17.76
C GLY A 12 -17.19 5.51 18.28
N SER A 13 -17.51 4.57 17.40
CA SER A 13 -17.59 3.13 17.69
C SER A 13 -16.32 2.34 17.31
N VAL A 14 -15.21 3.04 17.09
CA VAL A 14 -13.95 2.44 16.67
C VAL A 14 -12.89 2.66 17.74
N HIS A 15 -12.09 1.61 17.97
CA HIS A 15 -10.98 1.64 18.90
C HIS A 15 -9.66 1.70 18.11
N TYR A 16 -8.80 2.63 18.49
CA TYR A 16 -7.56 2.95 17.81
C TYR A 16 -6.40 2.60 18.72
N ILE A 17 -5.43 1.87 18.18
CA ILE A 17 -4.24 1.42 18.88
C ILE A 17 -3.05 1.95 18.08
N VAL A 18 -2.06 2.49 18.78
CA VAL A 18 -0.79 2.92 18.20
C VAL A 18 0.31 2.13 18.87
N LEU A 19 1.11 1.40 18.08
CA LEU A 19 2.21 0.58 18.56
C LEU A 19 3.51 1.02 17.89
N ASN A 20 4.55 1.24 18.70
CA ASN A 20 5.90 1.27 18.18
C ASN A 20 6.40 -0.16 17.95
N ASN A 21 6.66 -0.49 16.68
CA ASN A 21 7.26 -1.77 16.29
C ASN A 21 8.66 -1.62 15.67
N ALA A 22 9.25 -0.43 15.72
CA ALA A 22 10.63 -0.20 15.30
C ALA A 22 11.58 -0.45 16.47
N PHE A 23 11.98 -1.71 16.65
CA PHE A 23 12.77 -2.14 17.79
C PHE A 23 14.27 -1.95 17.54
N TYR A 24 14.89 -1.00 18.24
CA TYR A 24 16.33 -0.73 18.14
C TYR A 24 17.17 -1.83 18.79
N LEU A 25 18.15 -2.37 18.07
CA LEU A 25 18.97 -3.49 18.52
C LEU A 25 20.19 -3.07 19.37
N GLY A 26 20.31 -1.79 19.73
CA GLY A 26 21.41 -1.31 20.57
C GLY A 26 22.76 -1.20 19.84
N ARG A 27 22.76 -1.27 18.50
CA ARG A 27 23.97 -1.23 17.68
C ARG A 27 23.77 -0.36 16.43
N ASP A 28 24.61 0.67 16.29
CA ASP A 28 24.64 1.58 15.14
C ASP A 28 23.23 2.09 14.77
N TYR A 29 22.76 1.79 13.56
CA TYR A 29 21.40 2.12 13.08
C TYR A 29 20.54 0.86 12.90
N PHE A 30 20.92 -0.27 13.50
CA PHE A 30 20.20 -1.52 13.32
C PHE A 30 18.93 -1.56 14.17
N TYR A 31 17.82 -1.86 13.51
CA TYR A 31 16.53 -2.13 14.12
C TYR A 31 15.90 -3.34 13.43
N MET A 32 14.85 -3.87 14.05
CA MET A 32 13.98 -4.87 13.46
C MET A 32 12.52 -4.50 13.67
N GLY A 33 11.64 -4.99 12.80
CA GLY A 33 10.21 -4.97 13.07
C GLY A 33 9.89 -5.94 14.20
N TYR A 34 9.55 -5.44 15.39
CA TYR A 34 9.28 -6.30 16.54
C TYR A 34 8.44 -5.57 17.60
N ILE A 35 7.46 -6.28 18.16
CA ILE A 35 6.64 -5.82 19.29
C ILE A 35 7.10 -6.58 20.53
N ASP A 36 7.48 -5.87 21.60
CA ASP A 36 7.97 -6.53 22.80
C ASP A 36 6.84 -7.11 23.68
N GLU A 37 7.23 -8.01 24.57
CA GLU A 37 6.28 -8.71 25.45
C GLU A 37 5.50 -7.75 26.36
N LYS A 38 6.12 -6.64 26.80
CA LYS A 38 5.44 -5.66 27.65
C LYS A 38 4.31 -4.98 26.88
N THR A 39 4.55 -4.67 25.61
CA THR A 39 3.55 -4.10 24.70
C THR A 39 2.45 -5.10 24.43
N PHE A 40 2.75 -6.39 24.25
CA PHE A 40 1.71 -7.42 24.10
C PHE A 40 0.85 -7.59 25.35
N ILE A 41 1.45 -7.67 26.55
CA ILE A 41 0.70 -7.75 27.81
C ILE A 41 -0.21 -6.52 27.98
N TRP A 42 0.29 -5.33 27.65
CA TRP A 42 -0.53 -4.12 27.67
C TRP A 42 -1.69 -4.21 26.68
N LEU A 43 -1.43 -4.68 25.45
CA LEU A 43 -2.44 -4.80 24.41
C LEU A 43 -3.51 -5.84 24.78
N GLU A 44 -3.14 -6.95 25.43
CA GLU A 44 -4.10 -7.93 25.96
C GLU A 44 -5.06 -7.29 26.96
N GLN A 45 -4.54 -6.44 27.86
CA GLN A 45 -5.35 -5.72 28.84
C GLN A 45 -6.25 -4.67 28.20
N ASP A 46 -5.74 -3.95 27.21
CA ASP A 46 -6.49 -2.95 26.46
C ASP A 46 -7.66 -3.59 25.69
N LEU A 47 -7.38 -4.67 24.94
CA LEU A 47 -8.37 -5.40 24.16
C LEU A 47 -9.40 -6.14 25.04
N ALA A 48 -9.07 -6.51 26.28
CA ALA A 48 -10.02 -7.14 27.20
C ALA A 48 -11.26 -6.27 27.50
N HIS A 49 -11.18 -4.97 27.21
CA HIS A 49 -12.29 -4.02 27.37
C HIS A 49 -13.01 -3.69 26.05
N VAL A 50 -12.54 -4.24 24.92
CA VAL A 50 -13.15 -4.01 23.60
C VAL A 50 -14.06 -5.19 23.26
N PRO A 51 -15.35 -4.96 22.96
CA PRO A 51 -16.24 -6.04 22.56
C PRO A 51 -15.76 -6.73 21.28
N GLU A 52 -15.83 -8.06 21.23
CA GLU A 52 -15.60 -8.83 20.01
C GLU A 52 -16.50 -8.32 18.86
N GLY A 53 -16.00 -8.39 17.63
CA GLY A 53 -16.65 -7.87 16.43
C GLY A 53 -16.51 -6.34 16.24
N SER A 54 -15.95 -5.62 17.22
CA SER A 54 -15.63 -4.19 17.08
C SER A 54 -14.65 -3.94 15.94
N THR A 55 -14.71 -2.73 15.39
CA THR A 55 -13.73 -2.26 14.39
C THR A 55 -12.53 -1.64 15.09
N LEU A 56 -11.34 -2.04 14.66
CA LEU A 56 -10.06 -1.61 15.20
C LEU A 56 -9.19 -0.99 14.12
N PHE A 57 -8.47 0.07 14.46
CA PHE A 57 -7.28 0.48 13.72
C PHE A 57 -6.04 0.26 14.57
N VAL A 58 -5.01 -0.34 14.00
CA VAL A 58 -3.70 -0.52 14.64
C VAL A 58 -2.65 0.17 13.79
N ALA A 59 -2.14 1.30 14.26
CA ALA A 59 -1.10 2.06 13.57
C ALA A 59 0.28 1.60 14.01
N MET A 60 1.14 1.27 13.04
CA MET A 60 2.53 0.84 13.24
C MET A 60 3.44 1.49 12.20
N HIS A 61 4.74 1.56 12.46
CA HIS A 61 5.67 2.11 11.47
C HIS A 61 6.05 1.07 10.42
N ILE A 62 6.59 -0.07 10.86
CA ILE A 62 7.03 -1.16 9.98
C ILE A 62 5.81 -2.02 9.61
N PRO A 63 5.68 -2.52 8.38
CA PRO A 63 4.60 -3.42 8.00
C PRO A 63 4.49 -4.64 8.91
N GLY A 64 3.28 -5.15 9.07
CA GLY A 64 3.06 -6.44 9.68
C GLY A 64 3.57 -7.53 8.76
N ARG A 65 2.94 -7.66 7.58
CA ARG A 65 3.38 -8.56 6.51
C ARG A 65 2.99 -7.97 5.15
N LEU A 66 3.93 -7.91 4.21
CA LEU A 66 3.64 -7.31 2.89
C LEU A 66 3.01 -8.28 1.90
N ASP A 67 2.88 -9.57 2.22
CA ASP A 67 2.30 -10.56 1.33
C ASP A 67 1.14 -11.29 2.02
N GLU A 68 0.16 -11.73 1.24
CA GLU A 68 -0.95 -12.53 1.78
C GLU A 68 -0.45 -13.91 2.25
N GLU A 69 0.40 -14.54 1.44
CA GLU A 69 1.05 -15.81 1.79
C GLU A 69 2.15 -15.61 2.82
N ILE A 70 2.23 -16.55 3.77
CA ILE A 70 3.30 -16.57 4.76
C ILE A 70 4.58 -17.05 4.09
N LYS A 71 5.57 -16.17 4.00
CA LYS A 71 6.91 -16.51 3.51
C LYS A 71 7.77 -17.06 4.65
N PRO A 72 8.71 -18.00 4.37
CA PRO A 72 9.67 -18.46 5.36
C PRO A 72 10.49 -17.30 5.93
N PHE A 73 10.80 -17.37 7.22
CA PHE A 73 11.65 -16.38 7.87
C PHE A 73 13.03 -16.30 7.20
N GLN A 74 13.48 -15.08 6.91
CA GLN A 74 14.81 -14.81 6.37
C GLN A 74 15.63 -14.05 7.40
N TYR A 75 16.76 -14.63 7.81
CA TYR A 75 17.69 -14.00 8.74
C TYR A 75 18.77 -13.25 7.97
N ASP A 76 18.44 -12.06 7.48
CA ASP A 76 19.41 -11.17 6.86
C ASP A 76 19.22 -9.71 7.29
N SER A 77 20.33 -8.97 7.31
CA SER A 77 20.37 -7.60 7.83
C SER A 77 19.62 -6.57 6.97
N ARG A 78 19.19 -6.94 5.75
CA ARG A 78 18.46 -6.07 4.84
C ARG A 78 16.95 -6.25 4.98
N THR A 79 16.49 -7.45 5.35
CA THR A 79 15.06 -7.77 5.44
C THR A 79 14.50 -7.72 6.86
N ILE A 80 15.35 -7.82 7.89
CA ILE A 80 14.89 -7.84 9.29
C ILE A 80 14.12 -6.57 9.72
N GLY A 81 14.32 -5.46 9.01
CA GLY A 81 13.61 -4.20 9.22
C GLY A 81 12.40 -3.97 8.31
N THR A 82 12.14 -4.84 7.32
CA THR A 82 11.08 -4.58 6.31
C THR A 82 9.70 -5.04 6.74
N GLN A 83 9.62 -5.95 7.70
CA GLN A 83 8.38 -6.50 8.25
C GLN A 83 8.52 -6.78 9.74
N THR A 84 7.39 -6.96 10.43
CA THR A 84 7.35 -7.27 11.86
C THR A 84 7.48 -8.78 12.07
N ILE A 85 8.60 -9.22 12.64
CA ILE A 85 9.00 -10.63 12.71
C ILE A 85 8.00 -11.46 13.51
N ASN A 86 7.51 -10.93 14.62
CA ASN A 86 6.56 -11.59 15.51
C ASN A 86 5.11 -11.14 15.29
N ILE A 87 4.78 -10.69 14.07
CA ILE A 87 3.45 -10.18 13.74
C ILE A 87 2.33 -11.21 13.97
N SER A 88 2.63 -12.51 13.85
CA SER A 88 1.64 -13.56 14.05
C SER A 88 0.96 -13.47 15.42
N SER A 89 1.67 -13.08 16.48
CA SER A 89 1.05 -12.89 17.80
C SER A 89 0.00 -11.78 17.79
N LEU A 90 0.30 -10.65 17.13
CA LEU A 90 -0.69 -9.57 16.95
C LEU A 90 -1.89 -10.05 16.13
N PHE A 91 -1.64 -10.78 15.03
CA PHE A 91 -2.73 -11.29 14.18
C PHE A 91 -3.66 -12.24 14.94
N GLU A 92 -3.12 -13.11 15.81
CA GLU A 92 -3.91 -13.98 16.68
C GLU A 92 -4.79 -13.18 17.65
N MET A 93 -4.24 -12.14 18.29
CA MET A 93 -4.99 -11.25 19.19
C MET A 93 -6.09 -10.47 18.47
N LEU A 94 -5.91 -10.16 17.19
CA LEU A 94 -6.86 -9.39 16.39
C LEU A 94 -7.98 -10.21 15.75
N LYS A 95 -7.91 -11.55 15.77
CA LYS A 95 -8.93 -12.45 15.17
C LYS A 95 -10.38 -12.15 15.57
N PRO A 96 -10.70 -11.81 16.84
CA PRO A 96 -12.08 -11.53 17.23
C PRO A 96 -12.65 -10.22 16.67
N TYR A 97 -11.84 -9.39 16.00
CA TYR A 97 -12.20 -8.03 15.61
C TYR A 97 -12.15 -7.82 14.09
N LYS A 98 -12.69 -6.69 13.63
CA LYS A 98 -12.51 -6.18 12.27
C LYS A 98 -11.36 -5.17 12.28
N ALA A 99 -10.15 -5.63 12.00
CA ALA A 99 -8.93 -4.86 12.20
C ALA A 99 -8.34 -4.32 10.88
N HIS A 100 -7.96 -3.05 10.93
CA HIS A 100 -7.21 -2.35 9.89
C HIS A 100 -5.83 -1.96 10.43
N LEU A 101 -4.78 -2.53 9.89
CA LEU A 101 -3.41 -2.14 10.17
C LEU A 101 -3.06 -0.93 9.28
N LEU A 102 -2.57 0.14 9.90
CA LEU A 102 -2.07 1.33 9.19
C LEU A 102 -0.55 1.32 9.32
N THR A 103 0.14 0.96 8.24
CA THR A 103 1.60 0.79 8.23
C THR A 103 2.27 1.69 7.20
N GLY A 104 3.59 1.81 7.28
CA GLY A 104 4.38 2.64 6.37
C GLY A 104 5.78 2.08 6.20
N HIS A 105 6.82 2.89 6.45
CA HIS A 105 8.23 2.50 6.41
C HIS A 105 8.80 2.16 5.02
N MET A 106 8.01 1.59 4.12
CA MET A 106 8.51 1.02 2.86
C MET A 106 8.66 2.02 1.70
N HIS A 107 8.11 3.23 1.82
CA HIS A 107 8.12 4.24 0.74
C HIS A 107 7.47 3.75 -0.57
N HIS A 108 6.50 2.84 -0.48
CA HIS A 108 5.61 2.41 -1.55
C HIS A 108 4.23 2.12 -0.97
N ASN A 109 3.18 2.10 -1.77
CA ASN A 109 1.84 1.68 -1.33
C ASN A 109 1.68 0.17 -1.50
N ARG A 110 0.90 -0.42 -0.61
CA ARG A 110 0.45 -1.80 -0.71
C ARG A 110 -0.76 -2.03 0.19
N ASN A 111 -1.78 -2.69 -0.34
CA ASN A 111 -2.88 -3.20 0.45
C ASN A 111 -2.81 -4.72 0.51
N VAL A 112 -2.91 -5.30 1.70
CA VAL A 112 -2.80 -6.75 1.92
C VAL A 112 -3.99 -7.22 2.74
N ILE A 113 -4.69 -8.25 2.25
CA ILE A 113 -5.84 -8.80 2.96
C ILE A 113 -5.43 -10.13 3.60
N HIS A 114 -5.11 -10.09 4.90
CA HIS A 114 -4.62 -11.23 5.66
C HIS A 114 -5.73 -12.23 6.02
N SER A 115 -6.95 -11.75 6.21
CA SER A 115 -8.16 -12.56 6.42
C SER A 115 -9.40 -11.75 6.03
N GLU A 116 -10.60 -12.33 6.16
CA GLU A 116 -11.86 -11.60 5.96
C GLU A 116 -12.04 -10.42 6.93
N THR A 117 -11.34 -10.41 8.06
CA THR A 117 -11.48 -9.39 9.11
C THR A 117 -10.18 -8.66 9.43
N LEU A 118 -9.07 -8.96 8.76
CA LEU A 118 -7.78 -8.32 8.99
C LEU A 118 -7.19 -7.80 7.67
N TYR A 119 -7.09 -6.49 7.58
CA TYR A 119 -6.63 -5.77 6.40
C TYR A 119 -5.42 -4.91 6.78
N GLU A 120 -4.34 -4.93 5.99
CA GLU A 120 -3.19 -4.06 6.16
C GLU A 120 -3.07 -3.05 5.02
N HIS A 121 -2.94 -1.78 5.39
CA HIS A 121 -2.74 -0.64 4.51
C HIS A 121 -1.34 -0.07 4.72
N ASN A 122 -0.38 -0.57 3.95
CA ASN A 122 0.95 0.02 3.91
C ASN A 122 0.89 1.26 2.99
N THR A 123 0.96 2.43 3.59
CA THR A 123 0.84 3.71 2.87
C THR A 123 2.22 4.26 2.51
N GLY A 124 2.39 4.63 1.25
CA GLY A 124 3.60 5.30 0.76
C GLY A 124 3.90 6.59 1.51
N ALA A 125 5.17 6.94 1.62
CA ALA A 125 5.58 8.12 2.38
C ALA A 125 5.12 9.40 1.68
N VAL A 126 4.65 10.38 2.45
CA VAL A 126 4.36 11.75 1.94
C VAL A 126 5.61 12.38 1.33
N SER A 127 6.79 11.99 1.80
CA SER A 127 8.08 12.39 1.24
C SER A 127 8.46 11.66 -0.06
N GLY A 128 7.64 10.74 -0.58
CA GLY A 128 7.99 9.93 -1.74
C GLY A 128 9.28 9.17 -1.49
N ALA A 129 10.21 9.18 -2.46
CA ALA A 129 11.56 8.68 -2.27
C ALA A 129 12.46 9.69 -1.52
N TRP A 130 12.16 9.97 -0.25
CA TRP A 130 12.95 10.86 0.63
C TRP A 130 13.17 12.28 0.07
N TRP A 131 12.10 12.89 -0.45
CA TRP A 131 12.04 14.22 -1.04
C TRP A 131 12.84 14.38 -2.35
N GLN A 132 13.21 13.27 -2.99
CA GLN A 132 13.98 13.26 -4.24
C GLN A 132 13.10 13.29 -5.50
N GLY A 133 11.78 13.39 -5.37
CA GLY A 133 10.84 13.41 -6.49
C GLY A 133 9.38 13.33 -6.06
N ASP A 134 8.50 13.26 -7.05
CA ASP A 134 7.04 13.30 -6.88
C ASP A 134 6.41 11.93 -6.60
N TYR A 135 7.21 10.86 -6.58
CA TYR A 135 6.75 9.47 -6.52
C TYR A 135 7.38 8.69 -5.37
N CYS A 136 6.60 7.77 -4.81
CA CYS A 136 7.09 6.63 -4.06
C CYS A 136 7.85 5.65 -4.98
N LEU A 137 8.52 4.66 -4.41
CA LEU A 137 9.40 3.73 -5.14
C LEU A 137 8.66 2.81 -6.12
N ASP A 138 7.35 2.65 -5.95
CA ASP A 138 6.39 1.91 -6.78
C ASP A 138 5.71 2.75 -7.88
N GLY A 139 6.06 4.04 -7.97
CA GLY A 139 5.42 4.98 -8.89
C GLY A 139 4.11 5.59 -8.41
N THR A 140 3.66 5.24 -7.21
CA THR A 140 2.53 5.94 -6.58
C THR A 140 2.92 7.40 -6.30
N PRO A 141 2.13 8.40 -6.69
CA PRO A 141 2.38 9.80 -6.34
C PRO A 141 2.46 10.02 -4.83
N VAL A 142 3.17 11.06 -4.40
CA VAL A 142 3.11 11.49 -2.99
C VAL A 142 1.67 11.81 -2.57
N GLY A 143 1.27 11.32 -1.40
CA GLY A 143 -0.12 11.33 -0.96
C GLY A 143 -0.31 10.72 0.42
N TYR A 144 -1.57 10.47 0.77
CA TYR A 144 -1.96 9.90 2.05
C TYR A 144 -3.21 9.02 1.89
N GLY A 145 -3.33 7.99 2.72
CA GLY A 145 -4.57 7.22 2.85
C GLY A 145 -5.65 8.04 3.56
N VAL A 146 -6.88 7.95 3.09
CA VAL A 146 -8.07 8.52 3.74
C VAL A 146 -8.99 7.39 4.14
N TYR A 147 -9.39 7.37 5.41
CA TYR A 147 -10.30 6.37 5.98
C TYR A 147 -11.58 7.08 6.44
N GLU A 148 -12.69 6.77 5.79
CA GLU A 148 -14.02 7.28 6.09
C GLU A 148 -14.73 6.26 6.98
N VAL A 149 -14.97 6.64 8.24
CA VAL A 149 -15.56 5.76 9.25
C VAL A 149 -16.98 6.22 9.56
N ASN A 150 -17.96 5.34 9.33
CA ASN A 150 -19.37 5.57 9.67
C ASN A 150 -19.89 4.42 10.54
N GLY A 151 -20.00 4.65 11.85
CA GLY A 151 -20.23 3.56 12.79
C GLY A 151 -19.07 2.56 12.75
N ALA A 152 -19.36 1.30 12.44
CA ALA A 152 -18.37 0.22 12.30
C ALA A 152 -17.96 -0.04 10.84
N GLU A 153 -18.51 0.72 9.88
CA GLU A 153 -18.14 0.59 8.47
C GLU A 153 -16.95 1.50 8.15
N VAL A 154 -15.98 0.94 7.43
CA VAL A 154 -14.78 1.64 6.99
C VAL A 154 -14.74 1.60 5.47
N LYS A 155 -14.60 2.78 4.85
CA LYS A 155 -14.21 2.93 3.45
C LYS A 155 -12.86 3.64 3.38
N TRP A 156 -12.09 3.36 2.34
CA TRP A 156 -10.78 3.99 2.18
C TRP A 156 -10.47 4.32 0.73
N PHE A 157 -9.62 5.32 0.54
CA PHE A 157 -9.04 5.66 -0.75
C PHE A 157 -7.67 6.31 -0.58
N PHE A 158 -6.84 6.26 -1.60
CA PHE A 158 -5.58 7.01 -1.62
C PHE A 158 -5.81 8.42 -2.14
N LYS A 159 -5.17 9.43 -1.55
CA LYS A 159 -5.31 10.83 -1.95
C LYS A 159 -3.97 11.44 -2.28
N SER A 160 -3.67 11.55 -3.58
CA SER A 160 -2.46 12.23 -4.04
C SER A 160 -2.51 13.72 -3.73
N VAL A 161 -1.36 14.27 -3.32
CA VAL A 161 -1.19 15.70 -3.06
C VAL A 161 -1.42 16.48 -4.37
N GLY A 162 -2.16 17.59 -4.30
CA GLY A 162 -2.42 18.45 -5.46
C GLY A 162 -3.34 17.87 -6.54
N ARG A 163 -3.90 16.66 -6.37
CA ARG A 163 -4.84 16.02 -7.31
C ARG A 163 -6.21 15.81 -6.69
N ASN A 164 -7.24 15.58 -7.49
CA ASN A 164 -8.57 15.22 -6.97
C ASN A 164 -8.59 13.80 -6.40
N ARG A 165 -9.62 13.48 -5.58
CA ARG A 165 -9.84 12.12 -5.03
C ARG A 165 -9.88 11.05 -6.12
N ASP A 166 -10.41 11.38 -7.30
CA ASP A 166 -10.63 10.39 -8.35
C ASP A 166 -9.36 9.98 -9.11
N TYR A 167 -8.23 10.65 -8.86
CA TYR A 167 -6.94 10.32 -9.45
C TYR A 167 -6.32 9.06 -8.80
N GLN A 168 -6.87 7.89 -9.13
CA GLN A 168 -6.47 6.59 -8.58
C GLN A 168 -5.53 5.78 -9.47
N MET A 169 -5.26 6.24 -10.69
CA MET A 169 -4.38 5.52 -11.61
C MET A 169 -3.67 6.41 -12.61
N ARG A 170 -2.69 5.84 -13.29
CA ARG A 170 -2.08 6.41 -14.50
C ARG A 170 -1.99 5.35 -15.58
N VAL A 171 -2.35 5.75 -16.79
CA VAL A 171 -2.31 4.91 -17.98
C VAL A 171 -1.10 5.31 -18.83
N TYR A 172 -0.38 4.32 -19.32
CA TYR A 172 0.82 4.44 -20.13
C TYR A 172 0.56 3.92 -21.55
N PRO A 173 0.92 4.67 -22.59
CA PRO A 173 0.79 4.21 -23.96
C PRO A 173 1.67 2.98 -24.26
N PRO A 174 1.36 2.24 -25.33
CA PRO A 174 2.30 1.31 -25.93
C PRO A 174 3.67 1.96 -26.13
N HIS A 175 4.72 1.17 -25.94
CA HIS A 175 6.12 1.55 -26.11
C HIS A 175 6.60 2.65 -25.16
N THR A 176 5.93 2.84 -24.01
CA THR A 176 6.43 3.74 -22.96
C THR A 176 7.79 3.29 -22.42
N THR A 177 8.00 1.98 -22.31
CA THR A 177 9.30 1.37 -21.97
C THR A 177 9.55 0.15 -22.85
N ASP A 178 10.83 -0.20 -23.02
CA ASP A 178 11.23 -1.41 -23.76
C ASP A 178 10.66 -2.69 -23.11
N ASP A 179 10.47 -2.68 -21.78
CA ASP A 179 9.97 -3.84 -21.02
C ASP A 179 8.51 -4.17 -21.33
N TYR A 180 7.73 -3.18 -21.81
CA TYR A 180 6.28 -3.31 -22.00
C TYR A 180 5.83 -3.31 -23.46
N GLY A 181 6.73 -3.05 -24.41
CA GLY A 181 6.48 -3.30 -25.83
C GLY A 181 5.17 -2.67 -26.31
N ALA A 182 4.28 -3.44 -26.95
CA ALA A 182 3.02 -2.95 -27.48
C ALA A 182 1.88 -2.83 -26.44
N ASP A 183 2.16 -3.08 -25.16
CA ASP A 183 1.14 -3.07 -24.12
C ASP A 183 0.83 -1.65 -23.62
N VAL A 184 -0.46 -1.38 -23.43
CA VAL A 184 -0.91 -0.33 -22.53
C VAL A 184 -0.70 -0.84 -21.10
N VAL A 185 -0.05 -0.03 -20.27
CA VAL A 185 0.20 -0.36 -18.87
C VAL A 185 -0.54 0.61 -17.96
N VAL A 186 -1.06 0.14 -16.85
CA VAL A 186 -1.78 0.97 -15.88
C VAL A 186 -1.24 0.69 -14.49
N ASN A 187 -0.96 1.74 -13.74
CA ASN A 187 -0.62 1.67 -12.32
C ASN A 187 -1.79 2.19 -11.48
N ILE A 188 -2.31 1.38 -10.55
CA ILE A 188 -3.49 1.70 -9.71
C ILE A 188 -3.09 1.67 -8.22
N TRP A 189 -2.86 2.84 -7.62
CA TRP A 189 -2.09 2.93 -6.36
C TRP A 189 -2.71 2.27 -5.13
N ASN A 190 -4.04 2.30 -5.03
CA ASN A 190 -4.78 1.78 -3.87
C ASN A 190 -5.37 0.39 -4.13
N TRP A 191 -4.85 -0.31 -5.14
CA TRP A 191 -5.38 -1.61 -5.56
C TRP A 191 -5.26 -2.67 -4.46
N ASP A 192 -6.26 -3.54 -4.42
CA ASP A 192 -6.24 -4.84 -3.74
C ASP A 192 -7.02 -5.85 -4.61
N ARG A 193 -6.99 -7.14 -4.24
CA ARG A 193 -7.61 -8.22 -5.02
C ARG A 193 -9.13 -8.11 -5.23
N ASN A 194 -9.84 -7.23 -4.53
CA ASN A 194 -11.28 -6.99 -4.69
C ASN A 194 -11.60 -5.88 -5.71
N TRP A 195 -10.59 -5.20 -6.26
CA TRP A 195 -10.79 -4.25 -7.36
C TRP A 195 -11.05 -4.98 -8.68
N LYS A 196 -11.88 -4.36 -9.53
CA LYS A 196 -12.11 -4.82 -10.91
C LYS A 196 -11.54 -3.81 -11.90
N VAL A 197 -10.73 -4.27 -12.86
CA VAL A 197 -10.07 -3.39 -13.84
C VAL A 197 -10.43 -3.81 -15.26
N GLU A 198 -11.23 -2.99 -15.93
CA GLU A 198 -11.75 -3.23 -17.27
C GLU A 198 -11.17 -2.22 -18.26
N TRP A 199 -11.07 -2.61 -19.53
CA TRP A 199 -10.63 -1.71 -20.58
C TRP A 199 -11.57 -1.74 -21.79
N PHE A 200 -11.57 -0.62 -22.50
CA PHE A 200 -12.37 -0.36 -23.68
C PHE A 200 -11.47 0.16 -24.78
N GLU A 201 -11.77 -0.21 -26.02
CA GLU A 201 -11.07 0.27 -27.20
C GLU A 201 -12.11 0.88 -28.16
N ASP A 202 -11.98 2.17 -28.47
CA ASP A 202 -12.99 3.01 -29.15
C ASP A 202 -14.41 2.82 -28.60
N GLY A 203 -14.53 2.69 -27.27
CA GLY A 203 -15.80 2.48 -26.57
C GLY A 203 -16.33 1.04 -26.58
N GLU A 204 -15.69 0.11 -27.29
CA GLU A 204 -16.06 -1.32 -27.23
C GLU A 204 -15.45 -1.98 -25.98
N PRO A 205 -16.23 -2.74 -25.19
CA PRO A 205 -15.71 -3.44 -24.02
C PRO A 205 -14.79 -4.60 -24.45
N MET A 206 -13.56 -4.59 -23.95
CA MET A 206 -12.53 -5.56 -24.33
C MET A 206 -12.25 -6.61 -23.25
N GLY A 207 -12.84 -6.46 -22.06
CA GLY A 207 -12.70 -7.36 -20.92
C GLY A 207 -11.84 -6.78 -19.81
N GLU A 208 -11.36 -7.66 -18.92
CA GLU A 208 -10.49 -7.28 -17.81
C GLU A 208 -9.03 -7.17 -18.24
N MET A 209 -8.28 -6.29 -17.58
CA MET A 209 -6.84 -6.16 -17.78
C MET A 209 -6.07 -7.23 -17.01
N ASN A 210 -4.90 -7.64 -17.52
CA ASN A 210 -4.07 -8.63 -16.85
C ASN A 210 -3.20 -7.99 -15.77
N ARG A 211 -3.39 -8.35 -14.49
CA ARG A 211 -2.48 -7.95 -13.41
C ARG A 211 -1.10 -8.57 -13.60
N PHE A 212 -0.05 -7.82 -13.31
CA PHE A 212 1.31 -8.34 -13.26
C PHE A 212 2.17 -7.57 -12.25
N GLU A 213 3.34 -8.11 -11.91
CA GLU A 213 4.35 -7.42 -11.12
C GLU A 213 5.43 -6.82 -12.02
N GLY A 214 5.84 -5.58 -11.74
CA GLY A 214 6.86 -4.91 -12.54
C GLY A 214 7.23 -3.52 -11.99
N LEU A 215 8.03 -2.79 -12.77
CA LEU A 215 8.47 -1.43 -12.43
C LEU A 215 7.58 -0.39 -13.12
N ASP A 216 7.06 0.55 -12.35
CA ASP A 216 6.33 1.67 -12.93
C ASP A 216 7.21 2.49 -13.91
N PRO A 217 6.72 2.78 -15.13
CA PRO A 217 7.49 3.52 -16.13
C PRO A 217 8.02 4.89 -15.67
N GLU A 218 7.21 5.67 -14.95
CA GLU A 218 7.59 7.02 -14.52
C GLU A 218 8.59 6.98 -13.38
N VAL A 219 8.43 6.07 -12.42
CA VAL A 219 9.44 5.95 -11.34
C VAL A 219 10.78 5.44 -11.88
N LYS A 220 10.76 4.52 -12.86
CA LYS A 220 11.97 4.04 -13.54
C LYS A 220 12.71 5.19 -14.21
N LYS A 221 11.97 6.08 -14.87
CA LYS A 221 12.53 7.29 -15.50
C LYS A 221 13.00 8.29 -14.46
N ALA A 222 12.18 8.62 -13.47
CA ALA A 222 12.44 9.65 -12.46
C ALA A 222 13.73 9.37 -11.67
N TYR A 223 14.00 8.10 -11.34
CA TYR A 223 15.15 7.72 -10.54
C TYR A 223 16.26 7.01 -11.34
N SER A 224 16.30 7.22 -12.66
CA SER A 224 17.34 6.66 -13.55
C SER A 224 18.68 7.40 -13.43
N ASP A 225 18.64 8.73 -13.32
CA ASP A 225 19.83 9.59 -13.25
C ASP A 225 20.30 9.77 -11.79
N LYS A 226 21.24 8.90 -11.36
CA LYS A 226 21.73 8.88 -9.97
C LYS A 226 22.51 10.12 -9.57
N GLU A 227 23.00 10.92 -10.51
CA GLU A 227 23.74 12.15 -10.19
C GLU A 227 22.81 13.30 -9.81
N LYS A 228 21.50 13.18 -10.08
CA LYS A 228 20.47 14.12 -9.62
C LYS A 228 19.88 13.78 -8.25
N LEU A 229 20.30 12.68 -7.64
CA LEU A 229 19.78 12.21 -6.35
C LEU A 229 20.83 12.43 -5.26
N ASP A 230 20.43 12.99 -4.10
CA ASP A 230 21.33 13.02 -2.94
C ASP A 230 21.55 11.60 -2.41
N PHE A 231 20.52 10.76 -2.47
CA PHE A 231 20.56 9.36 -2.05
C PHE A 231 20.72 8.42 -3.26
N LYS A 232 21.97 8.15 -3.64
CA LYS A 232 22.31 7.33 -4.82
C LYS A 232 21.80 5.89 -4.78
N TRP A 233 21.44 5.39 -3.59
CA TRP A 233 20.91 4.03 -3.38
C TRP A 233 19.40 3.93 -3.65
N ILE A 234 18.69 5.03 -3.86
CA ILE A 234 17.28 5.00 -4.25
C ILE A 234 17.15 4.25 -5.57
N VAL A 235 16.31 3.24 -5.58
CA VAL A 235 15.98 2.46 -6.77
C VAL A 235 14.47 2.20 -6.81
N PRO A 236 13.85 2.22 -7.99
CA PRO A 236 12.49 1.70 -8.18
C PRO A 236 12.34 0.30 -7.59
N VAL A 237 11.16 0.01 -7.04
CA VAL A 237 10.79 -1.34 -6.58
C VAL A 237 9.68 -1.90 -7.45
N ASN A 238 9.64 -3.23 -7.56
CA ASN A 238 8.52 -3.88 -8.20
C ASN A 238 7.24 -3.62 -7.39
N THR A 239 6.16 -3.38 -8.11
CA THR A 239 4.81 -3.20 -7.59
C THR A 239 3.89 -4.29 -8.12
N ASP A 240 2.92 -4.70 -7.30
CA ASP A 240 1.87 -5.67 -7.62
C ASP A 240 0.55 -5.03 -8.08
N HIS A 241 0.52 -3.70 -8.24
CA HIS A 241 -0.66 -2.97 -8.67
C HIS A 241 -0.53 -2.42 -10.11
N LEU A 242 0.15 -3.19 -10.97
CA LEU A 242 0.24 -2.95 -12.41
C LEU A 242 -0.67 -3.87 -13.22
N PHE A 243 -1.22 -3.31 -14.30
CA PHE A 243 -2.11 -3.98 -15.23
C PHE A 243 -1.67 -3.75 -16.66
N ARG A 244 -1.88 -4.73 -17.55
CA ARG A 244 -1.53 -4.60 -18.96
C ARG A 244 -2.49 -5.27 -19.92
N VAL A 245 -2.59 -4.69 -21.11
CA VAL A 245 -3.32 -5.21 -22.26
C VAL A 245 -2.65 -4.75 -23.55
N THR A 246 -2.73 -5.58 -24.60
CA THR A 246 -2.27 -5.19 -25.95
C THR A 246 -3.49 -4.73 -26.76
N PRO A 247 -3.56 -3.46 -27.19
CA PRO A 247 -4.61 -2.98 -28.09
C PRO A 247 -4.68 -3.77 -29.40
N LYS A 248 -5.89 -3.93 -29.97
CA LYS A 248 -6.05 -4.64 -31.26
C LYS A 248 -5.92 -3.71 -32.45
N ARG A 249 -6.28 -2.44 -32.28
CA ARG A 249 -6.27 -1.40 -33.30
C ARG A 249 -5.12 -0.43 -33.06
N LYS A 250 -4.62 0.14 -34.16
CA LYS A 250 -3.69 1.26 -34.11
C LYS A 250 -4.48 2.57 -34.03
N ASN A 251 -3.96 3.54 -33.29
CA ASN A 251 -4.56 4.88 -33.14
C ASN A 251 -5.97 4.85 -32.52
N SER A 252 -6.29 3.82 -31.74
CA SER A 252 -7.56 3.72 -31.01
C SER A 252 -7.54 4.55 -29.73
N GLU A 253 -8.73 4.95 -29.28
CA GLU A 253 -8.92 5.50 -27.94
C GLU A 253 -9.01 4.34 -26.96
N ILE A 254 -8.15 4.34 -25.95
CA ILE A 254 -8.18 3.37 -24.86
C ILE A 254 -8.76 4.03 -23.62
N SER A 255 -9.82 3.45 -23.08
CA SER A 255 -10.37 3.85 -21.79
C SER A 255 -10.20 2.71 -20.79
N VAL A 256 -9.67 3.02 -19.61
CA VAL A 256 -9.52 2.07 -18.51
C VAL A 256 -10.50 2.48 -17.41
N VAL A 257 -11.26 1.51 -16.91
CA VAL A 257 -12.22 1.69 -15.81
C VAL A 257 -11.81 0.77 -14.66
N ALA A 258 -11.32 1.37 -13.59
CA ALA A 258 -11.04 0.68 -12.34
C ALA A 258 -12.21 0.90 -11.36
N THR A 259 -12.82 -0.18 -10.88
CA THR A 259 -13.89 -0.16 -9.88
C THR A 259 -13.32 -0.64 -8.55
N ASP A 260 -13.40 0.21 -7.52
CA ASP A 260 -12.93 -0.12 -6.18
C ASP A 260 -13.90 -1.08 -5.44
N PRO A 261 -13.52 -1.63 -4.28
CA PRO A 261 -14.35 -2.58 -3.52
C PRO A 261 -15.65 -1.97 -2.99
N PHE A 262 -15.81 -0.64 -3.06
CA PHE A 262 -17.00 0.10 -2.64
C PHE A 262 -17.91 0.48 -3.82
N GLY A 263 -17.55 0.06 -5.05
CA GLY A 263 -18.29 0.32 -6.27
C GLY A 263 -18.00 1.69 -6.92
N GLN A 264 -17.03 2.45 -6.41
CA GLN A 264 -16.61 3.70 -7.03
C GLN A 264 -15.82 3.40 -8.31
N LYS A 265 -16.16 4.10 -9.40
CA LYS A 265 -15.47 3.96 -10.68
C LYS A 265 -14.49 5.10 -10.89
N HIS A 266 -13.29 4.73 -11.32
CA HIS A 266 -12.22 5.63 -11.75
C HIS A 266 -11.96 5.37 -13.23
N THR A 267 -11.91 6.43 -14.04
CA THR A 267 -11.76 6.31 -15.49
C THR A 267 -10.64 7.20 -15.98
N GLU A 268 -9.75 6.62 -16.77
CA GLU A 268 -8.68 7.32 -17.47
C GLU A 268 -8.75 6.96 -18.94
N ILE A 269 -8.59 7.97 -19.80
CA ILE A 269 -8.69 7.83 -21.25
C ILE A 269 -7.37 8.29 -21.85
N MET A 270 -6.85 7.50 -22.78
CA MET A 270 -5.71 7.87 -23.60
C MET A 270 -6.00 7.66 -25.08
N LYS A 271 -5.37 8.47 -25.91
CA LYS A 271 -5.32 8.25 -27.36
C LYS A 271 -3.93 7.75 -27.70
N GLN A 272 -3.87 6.65 -28.45
CA GLN A 272 -2.60 6.12 -28.98
C GLN A 272 -1.94 7.08 -29.96
#